data_AF-A0AAD8FRP0-F1
#
_entry.id   AF-A0AAD8FRP0-F1
#
_cell.length_a   1.000
_cell.length_b   1.000
_cell.length_c   1.000
_cell.angle_alpha   90.00
_cell.angle_beta   90.00
_cell.angle_gamma   90.00
#
_symmetry.space_group_name_H-M   'P 1'
#
loop_
_entity.id
_entity.type
_entity.pdbx_description
1 polymer ?
#
loop_
_entity_poly.entity_id
_entity_poly.type
_entity_poly.pdbx_seq_one_letter_code
_entity_poly.pdbx_strand_id
1 'polypeptide(L)'
;MAALYACTKCNQRCPFEALSQGQQLCKECRIAHPMVKCTYCRTEFQQESKTNTICKKCAQNVKLYGTPKPCQYCNIIATFIGNKCQRCTNSEKKYGPPHTCEQCKQHCAFDRKDDRKKVDGKLLCWLCTLSYKRVLQKTKEQRKHLSSSSHTALQEKEQLTWLSDASHYNSQKTLSTSSIQNEIPKKKPKSDVIIANGDSFSPDLALDSPGTDHFVIMSQLKEEVATLKKMLHQKDQLILEKEKKITELKAEFQYQENQMRSKMNQMEKMHKEVVEQQQARNRELMKQVAALSKGKKPEKAGAMTSP
;
A
#
# COMPACT_ATOMS: atom_id res chain seq x y z
N MET A 1 4.31 32.44 3.46
CA MET A 1 5.10 31.41 4.19
C MET A 1 4.66 30.04 3.68
N ALA A 2 5.57 29.07 3.58
CA ALA A 2 5.19 27.69 3.25
C ALA A 2 4.62 26.96 4.49
N ALA A 3 3.64 26.07 4.29
CA ALA A 3 3.06 25.28 5.37
C ALA A 3 4.04 24.17 5.81
N LEU A 4 4.34 24.10 7.11
CA LEU A 4 5.24 23.10 7.69
C LEU A 4 4.48 22.07 8.55
N TYR A 5 4.65 20.81 8.19
CA TYR A 5 3.96 19.65 8.76
C TYR A 5 4.90 18.89 9.70
N ALA A 6 4.37 18.36 10.82
CA ALA A 6 5.16 17.61 11.78
C ALA A 6 5.37 16.15 11.35
N CYS A 7 6.58 15.62 11.55
CA CYS A 7 6.88 14.21 11.39
C CYS A 7 6.22 13.37 12.49
N THR A 8 5.45 12.34 12.14
CA THR A 8 4.70 11.48 13.10
C THR A 8 5.55 10.61 14.04
N LYS A 9 6.89 10.68 13.95
CA LYS A 9 7.82 9.96 14.84
C LYS A 9 8.75 10.85 15.65
N CYS A 10 9.22 11.98 15.12
CA CYS A 10 10.11 12.90 15.85
C CYS A 10 9.52 14.31 16.06
N ASN A 11 8.29 14.56 15.60
CA ASN A 11 7.60 15.86 15.61
C ASN A 11 8.31 17.02 14.86
N GLN A 12 9.49 16.78 14.28
CA GLN A 12 10.22 17.75 13.49
C GLN A 12 9.36 18.31 12.37
N ARG A 13 9.35 19.64 12.22
CA ARG A 13 8.61 20.35 11.17
C ARG A 13 9.36 20.26 9.85
N CYS A 14 8.66 19.86 8.80
CA CYS A 14 9.19 19.68 7.45
C CYS A 14 8.19 20.21 6.39
N PRO A 15 8.64 20.59 5.18
CA PRO A 15 7.78 20.72 4.01
C PRO A 15 7.01 19.42 3.73
N PHE A 16 5.86 19.50 3.08
CA PHE A 16 5.01 18.34 2.79
C PHE A 16 5.72 17.29 1.93
N GLU A 17 6.51 17.76 0.97
CA GLU A 17 7.32 17.01 0.01
C GLU A 17 8.46 16.24 0.70
N ALA A 18 8.93 16.76 1.84
CA ALA A 18 9.97 16.15 2.66
C ALA A 18 9.42 15.07 3.62
N LEU A 19 8.10 14.88 3.70
CA LEU A 19 7.46 13.80 4.43
C LEU A 19 7.12 12.60 3.54
N SER A 20 6.95 11.42 4.12
CA SER A 20 6.53 10.22 3.39
C SER A 20 5.02 10.24 3.11
N GLN A 21 4.65 10.01 1.85
CA GLN A 21 3.25 9.86 1.44
C GLN A 21 2.56 8.77 2.28
N GLY A 22 1.43 9.12 2.91
CA GLY A 22 0.61 8.21 3.73
C GLY A 22 1.11 7.90 5.15
N GLN A 23 2.38 8.17 5.50
CA GLN A 23 2.93 7.93 6.85
C GLN A 23 3.42 9.20 7.57
N GLN A 24 3.65 10.31 6.84
CA GLN A 24 4.13 11.59 7.37
C GLN A 24 5.46 11.49 8.15
N LEU A 25 6.45 10.79 7.59
CA LEU A 25 7.79 10.64 8.17
C LEU A 25 8.86 11.46 7.41
N CYS A 26 9.66 12.24 8.15
CA CYS A 26 10.83 12.94 7.60
C CYS A 26 11.87 11.95 7.04
N LYS A 27 12.80 12.44 6.21
CA LYS A 27 13.85 11.63 5.55
C LYS A 27 14.66 10.79 6.56
N GLU A 28 15.06 11.38 7.68
CA GLU A 28 15.79 10.70 8.77
C GLU A 28 14.97 9.57 9.39
N CYS A 29 13.73 9.83 9.80
CA CYS A 29 12.87 8.79 10.40
C CYS A 29 12.57 7.65 9.42
N ARG A 30 12.54 7.87 8.10
CA ARG A 30 12.44 6.82 7.08
C ARG A 30 13.71 5.95 7.00
N ILE A 31 14.89 6.53 7.19
CA ILE A 31 16.18 5.83 7.13
C ILE A 31 16.45 5.05 8.42
N ALA A 32 16.17 5.67 9.58
CA ALA A 32 16.34 5.04 10.89
C ALA A 32 15.36 3.87 11.13
N HIS A 33 14.18 3.91 10.50
CA HIS A 33 13.11 2.93 10.66
C HIS A 33 12.66 2.40 9.28
N PRO A 34 13.40 1.47 8.64
CA PRO A 34 13.04 1.00 7.31
C PRO A 34 11.73 0.19 7.30
N MET A 35 11.07 0.14 6.13
CA MET A 35 9.98 -0.81 5.87
C MET A 35 10.56 -2.19 5.61
N VAL A 36 10.32 -3.14 6.51
CA VAL A 36 10.84 -4.52 6.45
C VAL A 36 9.71 -5.55 6.45
N LYS A 37 9.99 -6.78 6.02
CA LYS A 37 9.02 -7.88 6.03
C LYS A 37 9.12 -8.66 7.34
N CYS A 38 7.98 -8.85 8.01
CA CYS A 38 7.91 -9.69 9.20
C CYS A 38 8.29 -11.13 8.87
N THR A 39 9.31 -11.67 9.57
CA THR A 39 9.85 -13.04 9.39
C THR A 39 8.74 -14.09 9.32
N TYR A 40 7.76 -14.00 10.23
CA TYR A 40 6.63 -14.92 10.30
C TYR A 40 5.56 -14.60 9.23
N CYS A 41 4.75 -13.53 9.39
CA CYS A 41 3.57 -13.34 8.54
C CYS A 41 3.82 -12.74 7.14
N ARG A 42 5.09 -12.44 6.81
CA ARG A 42 5.57 -11.82 5.54
C ARG A 42 4.87 -10.52 5.15
N THR A 43 4.21 -9.85 6.10
CA THR A 43 3.61 -8.52 5.93
C THR A 43 4.70 -7.47 6.12
N GLU A 44 4.68 -6.42 5.31
CA GLU A 44 5.60 -5.28 5.41
C GLU A 44 5.17 -4.35 6.56
N PHE A 45 6.13 -3.87 7.35
CA PHE A 45 5.89 -2.99 8.50
C PHE A 45 7.11 -2.09 8.77
N GLN A 46 6.88 -0.96 9.45
CA GLN A 46 7.95 -0.05 9.88
C GLN A 46 8.75 -0.68 11.03
N GLN A 47 10.07 -0.81 10.87
CA GLN A 47 10.94 -1.35 11.89
C GLN A 47 11.24 -0.31 12.99
N GLU A 48 10.71 -0.51 14.21
CA GLU A 48 10.92 0.45 15.32
C GLU A 48 12.28 0.31 16.02
N SER A 49 12.99 -0.80 15.85
CA SER A 49 14.39 -0.95 16.27
C SER A 49 15.10 -1.99 15.40
N LYS A 50 16.42 -1.85 15.21
CA LYS A 50 17.24 -2.74 14.35
C LYS A 50 17.13 -4.24 14.70
N THR A 51 16.76 -4.57 15.95
CA THR A 51 16.54 -5.94 16.44
C THR A 51 15.16 -6.53 16.11
N ASN A 52 14.13 -5.71 15.85
CA ASN A 52 12.75 -6.17 15.66
C ASN A 52 12.50 -6.65 14.21
N THR A 53 12.72 -7.94 13.95
CA THR A 53 12.45 -8.59 12.65
C THR A 53 10.98 -9.02 12.46
N ILE A 54 10.15 -8.92 13.49
CA ILE A 54 8.75 -9.34 13.49
C ILE A 54 7.80 -8.18 13.83
N CYS A 55 6.65 -8.13 13.17
CA CYS A 55 5.66 -7.07 13.41
C CYS A 55 4.94 -7.25 14.75
N LYS A 56 4.40 -6.15 15.31
CA LYS A 56 3.78 -6.12 16.66
C LYS A 56 2.76 -7.25 16.90
N LYS A 57 1.90 -7.56 15.93
CA LYS A 57 0.92 -8.65 16.02
C LYS A 57 1.56 -10.03 16.10
N CYS A 58 2.66 -10.26 15.39
CA CYS A 58 3.42 -11.51 15.53
C CYS A 58 4.19 -11.57 16.85
N ALA A 59 4.76 -10.45 17.32
CA ALA A 59 5.42 -10.40 18.64
C ALA A 59 4.44 -10.69 19.78
N GLN A 60 3.23 -10.13 19.74
CA GLN A 60 2.16 -10.45 20.70
C GLN A 60 1.76 -11.93 20.64
N ASN A 61 1.57 -12.48 19.44
CA ASN A 61 1.23 -13.90 19.30
C ASN A 61 2.36 -14.83 19.78
N VAL A 62 3.63 -14.48 19.61
CA VAL A 62 4.76 -15.26 20.18
C VAL A 62 4.69 -15.26 21.71
N LYS A 63 4.36 -14.12 22.35
CA LYS A 63 4.22 -14.05 23.81
C LYS A 63 3.04 -14.86 24.36
N LEU A 64 1.99 -15.10 23.57
CA LEU A 64 0.78 -15.81 23.98
C LEU A 64 0.75 -17.30 23.60
N TYR A 65 1.38 -17.67 22.48
CA TYR A 65 1.26 -19.01 21.88
C TYR A 65 2.61 -19.64 21.51
N GLY A 66 3.74 -18.97 21.82
CA GLY A 66 5.08 -19.45 21.49
C GLY A 66 5.42 -19.36 20.00
N THR A 67 6.44 -20.12 19.59
CA THR A 67 6.95 -20.13 18.22
C THR A 67 5.92 -20.72 17.24
N PRO A 68 5.53 -19.99 16.18
CA PRO A 68 4.52 -20.47 15.24
C PRO A 68 5.03 -21.66 14.41
N LYS A 69 4.12 -22.56 14.03
CA LYS A 69 4.38 -23.67 13.10
C LYS A 69 4.20 -23.22 11.64
N PRO A 70 4.69 -24.00 10.66
CA PRO A 70 4.32 -23.84 9.25
C PRO A 70 2.79 -23.91 9.04
N CYS A 71 2.30 -23.26 7.99
CA CYS A 71 0.90 -23.35 7.57
C CYS A 71 0.70 -24.43 6.52
N GLN A 72 -0.22 -25.37 6.76
CA GLN A 72 -0.54 -26.49 5.87
C GLN A 72 -0.79 -26.09 4.40
N TYR A 73 -1.29 -24.88 4.14
CA TYR A 73 -1.65 -24.42 2.79
C TYR A 73 -0.52 -23.65 2.07
N CYS A 74 0.25 -22.82 2.79
CA CYS A 74 1.22 -21.87 2.19
C CYS A 74 2.66 -22.00 2.71
N ASN A 75 2.92 -22.96 3.61
CA ASN A 75 4.20 -23.23 4.27
C ASN A 75 4.86 -22.02 4.99
N ILE A 76 4.15 -20.90 5.12
CA ILE A 76 4.59 -19.74 5.91
C ILE A 76 4.55 -20.14 7.40
N ILE A 77 5.66 -19.91 8.10
CA ILE A 77 5.79 -20.12 9.55
C ILE A 77 5.02 -19.00 10.29
N ALA A 78 3.70 -19.16 10.37
CA ALA A 78 2.77 -18.17 10.92
C ALA A 78 1.49 -18.79 11.53
N THR A 79 1.53 -20.10 11.80
CA THR A 79 0.46 -20.83 12.47
C THR A 79 0.70 -20.82 13.98
N PHE A 80 0.06 -19.89 14.69
CA PHE A 80 0.13 -19.79 16.15
C PHE A 80 -0.89 -20.69 16.85
N ILE A 81 -1.99 -21.04 16.18
CA ILE A 81 -3.07 -21.90 16.68
C ILE A 81 -3.50 -22.83 15.55
N GLY A 82 -3.69 -24.12 15.82
CA GLY A 82 -4.12 -25.12 14.84
C GLY A 82 -3.07 -25.43 13.77
N ASN A 83 -3.53 -25.62 12.53
CA ASN A 83 -2.74 -26.04 11.35
C ASN A 83 -2.60 -24.96 10.25
N LYS A 84 -3.37 -23.86 10.34
CA LYS A 84 -3.50 -22.84 9.30
C LYS A 84 -3.19 -21.44 9.83
N CYS A 85 -2.34 -20.70 9.13
CA CYS A 85 -2.06 -19.31 9.50
C CYS A 85 -3.31 -18.44 9.28
N GLN A 86 -3.44 -17.36 10.07
CA GLN A 86 -4.62 -16.49 10.05
C GLN A 86 -5.03 -16.01 8.65
N ARG A 87 -4.07 -15.79 7.75
CA ARG A 87 -4.35 -15.35 6.37
C ARG A 87 -5.07 -16.43 5.56
N CYS A 88 -4.65 -17.69 5.68
CA CYS A 88 -5.30 -18.82 5.05
C CYS A 88 -6.69 -19.05 5.66
N THR A 89 -6.80 -19.12 6.98
CA THR A 89 -8.08 -19.30 7.70
C THR A 89 -9.11 -18.21 7.36
N ASN A 90 -8.69 -16.95 7.26
CA ASN A 90 -9.58 -15.84 6.89
C ASN A 90 -9.94 -15.83 5.39
N SER A 91 -9.06 -16.36 4.53
CA SER A 91 -9.35 -16.46 3.09
C SER A 91 -10.32 -17.60 2.83
N GLU A 92 -10.09 -18.76 3.47
CA GLU A 92 -10.92 -19.95 3.40
C GLU A 92 -12.37 -19.66 3.83
N LYS A 93 -12.56 -19.00 4.98
CA LYS A 93 -13.88 -18.56 5.47
C LYS A 93 -14.60 -17.55 4.55
N LYS A 94 -13.91 -16.90 3.62
CA LYS A 94 -14.48 -15.85 2.75
C LYS A 94 -14.63 -16.29 1.29
N TYR A 95 -13.81 -17.23 0.83
CA TYR A 95 -13.67 -17.58 -0.58
C TYR A 95 -13.92 -19.07 -0.86
N GLY A 96 -14.10 -19.90 0.17
CA GLY A 96 -14.20 -21.35 0.03
C GLY A 96 -12.82 -22.04 0.16
N PRO A 97 -12.72 -23.33 -0.21
CA PRO A 97 -11.47 -24.08 -0.08
C PRO A 97 -10.32 -23.42 -0.89
N PRO A 98 -9.07 -23.61 -0.46
CA PRO A 98 -7.92 -23.21 -1.27
C PRO A 98 -7.84 -24.00 -2.58
N HIS A 99 -7.09 -23.45 -3.53
CA HIS A 99 -6.69 -24.09 -4.79
C HIS A 99 -5.16 -24.00 -4.99
N THR A 100 -4.64 -24.82 -5.91
CA THR A 100 -3.26 -24.76 -6.39
C THR A 100 -2.95 -23.42 -7.04
N CYS A 101 -1.92 -22.72 -6.53
CA CYS A 101 -1.40 -21.50 -7.14
C CYS A 101 -0.65 -21.80 -8.43
N GLU A 102 -1.02 -21.17 -9.54
CA GLU A 102 -0.38 -21.46 -10.84
C GLU A 102 1.14 -21.17 -10.87
N GLN A 103 1.59 -20.15 -10.13
CA GLN A 103 3.02 -19.75 -10.08
C GLN A 103 3.86 -20.63 -9.15
N CYS A 104 3.53 -20.76 -7.86
CA CYS A 104 4.34 -21.51 -6.89
C CYS A 104 3.87 -22.95 -6.60
N LYS A 105 2.82 -23.43 -7.27
CA LYS A 105 2.17 -24.75 -7.12
C LYS A 105 1.69 -25.12 -5.70
N GLN A 106 1.78 -24.21 -4.72
CA GLN A 106 1.25 -24.42 -3.37
C GLN A 106 -0.28 -24.29 -3.33
N HIS A 107 -0.91 -25.09 -2.47
CA HIS A 107 -2.37 -25.15 -2.29
C HIS A 107 -2.90 -24.01 -1.39
N CYS A 108 -2.68 -22.76 -1.82
CA CYS A 108 -3.05 -21.53 -1.10
C CYS A 108 -3.45 -20.34 -2.00
N ALA A 109 -3.81 -20.58 -3.25
CA ALA A 109 -4.64 -19.63 -3.99
C ALA A 109 -6.10 -19.75 -3.50
N PHE A 110 -6.89 -18.71 -3.71
CA PHE A 110 -8.31 -18.64 -3.34
C PHE A 110 -9.01 -17.82 -4.42
N ASP A 111 -10.05 -18.35 -5.07
CA ASP A 111 -10.77 -17.58 -6.06
C ASP A 111 -11.57 -16.46 -5.40
N ARG A 112 -11.52 -15.28 -6.00
CA ARG A 112 -12.14 -14.05 -5.50
C ARG A 112 -13.41 -13.69 -6.26
N LYS A 113 -13.82 -14.52 -7.23
CA LYS A 113 -15.00 -14.32 -8.10
C LYS A 113 -15.03 -12.94 -8.76
N ASP A 114 -13.85 -12.44 -9.14
CA ASP A 114 -13.68 -11.16 -9.81
C ASP A 114 -12.44 -11.23 -10.71
N ASP A 115 -12.67 -11.40 -12.02
CA ASP A 115 -11.62 -11.49 -13.03
C ASP A 115 -10.79 -10.22 -13.13
N ARG A 116 -11.32 -9.05 -12.76
CA ARG A 116 -10.52 -7.79 -12.65
C ARG A 116 -9.51 -7.83 -11.50
N LYS A 117 -9.55 -8.87 -10.64
CA LYS A 117 -8.54 -9.16 -9.62
C LYS A 117 -7.66 -10.39 -9.96
N LYS A 118 -7.96 -11.16 -11.02
CA LYS A 118 -7.04 -12.18 -11.54
C LYS A 118 -5.81 -11.50 -12.13
N VAL A 119 -4.66 -12.14 -12.02
CA VAL A 119 -3.38 -11.56 -12.39
C VAL A 119 -2.94 -12.23 -13.68
N ASP A 120 -3.02 -11.52 -14.81
CA ASP A 120 -2.68 -12.08 -16.13
C ASP A 120 -3.54 -13.32 -16.48
N GLY A 121 -4.82 -13.27 -16.06
CA GLY A 121 -5.77 -14.40 -16.09
C GLY A 121 -5.58 -15.45 -14.98
N LYS A 122 -4.41 -15.47 -14.33
CA LYS A 122 -3.94 -16.58 -13.47
C LYS A 122 -4.44 -16.51 -12.03
N LEU A 123 -4.74 -17.67 -11.46
CA LEU A 123 -5.12 -17.89 -10.07
C LEU A 123 -3.87 -18.00 -9.18
N LEU A 124 -3.52 -16.89 -8.53
CA LEU A 124 -2.30 -16.75 -7.74
C LEU A 124 -2.57 -16.72 -6.23
N CYS A 125 -1.69 -17.33 -5.44
CA CYS A 125 -1.68 -17.13 -3.99
C CYS A 125 -1.35 -15.68 -3.63
N TRP A 126 -1.59 -15.30 -2.37
CA TRP A 126 -1.35 -13.93 -1.91
C TRP A 126 0.12 -13.47 -2.06
N LEU A 127 1.09 -14.37 -1.87
CA LEU A 127 2.51 -14.03 -2.04
C LEU A 127 2.86 -13.77 -3.51
N CYS A 128 2.45 -14.63 -4.43
CA CYS A 128 2.67 -14.47 -5.87
C CYS A 128 1.92 -13.24 -6.42
N THR A 129 0.70 -12.98 -5.94
CA THR A 129 -0.03 -11.74 -6.23
C THR A 129 0.76 -10.50 -5.81
N LEU A 130 1.40 -10.51 -4.63
CA LEU A 130 2.23 -9.39 -4.16
C LEU A 130 3.58 -9.28 -4.89
N SER A 131 4.25 -10.37 -5.26
CA SER A 131 5.49 -10.28 -6.02
C SER A 131 5.23 -9.69 -7.41
N TYR A 132 4.21 -10.20 -8.12
CA TYR A 132 3.84 -9.70 -9.43
C TYR A 132 3.43 -8.22 -9.42
N LYS A 133 2.64 -7.77 -8.42
CA LYS A 133 2.29 -6.35 -8.29
C LYS A 133 3.50 -5.44 -8.07
N ARG A 134 4.50 -5.87 -7.29
CA ARG A 134 5.76 -5.11 -7.15
C ARG A 134 6.55 -5.04 -8.45
N VAL A 135 6.54 -6.10 -9.27
CA VAL A 135 7.18 -6.10 -10.60
C VAL A 135 6.47 -5.13 -11.53
N LEU A 136 5.14 -5.21 -11.67
CA LEU A 136 4.37 -4.28 -12.50
C LEU A 136 4.57 -2.81 -12.09
N GLN A 137 4.65 -2.51 -10.79
CA GLN A 137 4.92 -1.15 -10.32
C GLN A 137 6.30 -0.66 -10.77
N LYS A 138 7.36 -1.48 -10.69
CA LYS A 138 8.69 -1.13 -11.22
C LYS A 138 8.64 -0.84 -12.72
N THR A 139 8.01 -1.71 -13.51
CA THR A 139 7.90 -1.52 -14.97
C THR A 139 7.07 -0.27 -15.33
N LYS A 140 6.00 0.03 -14.59
CA LYS A 140 5.22 1.26 -14.80
C LYS A 140 6.03 2.52 -14.47
N GLU A 141 6.81 2.51 -13.38
CA GLU A 141 7.62 3.66 -12.99
C GLU A 141 8.79 3.91 -13.95
N GLN A 142 9.44 2.84 -14.43
CA GLN A 142 10.44 2.94 -15.50
C GLN A 142 9.84 3.57 -16.77
N ARG A 143 8.66 3.12 -17.21
CA ARG A 143 7.98 3.72 -18.38
C ARG A 143 7.70 5.21 -18.21
N LYS A 144 7.22 5.66 -17.04
CA LYS A 144 7.05 7.10 -16.75
C LYS A 144 8.37 7.87 -16.92
N HIS A 145 9.46 7.31 -16.40
CA HIS A 145 10.75 8.00 -16.36
C HIS A 145 11.40 8.14 -17.74
N LEU A 146 11.08 7.23 -18.68
CA LEU A 146 11.43 7.40 -20.10
C LEU A 146 10.50 8.41 -20.80
N SER A 147 9.18 8.33 -20.60
CA SER A 147 8.24 9.27 -21.23
C SER A 147 8.41 10.72 -20.74
N SER A 148 8.93 10.93 -19.53
CA SER A 148 9.20 12.26 -18.98
C SER A 148 10.36 12.99 -19.67
N SER A 149 11.21 12.30 -20.43
CA SER A 149 12.33 12.90 -21.17
C SER A 149 11.99 13.22 -22.64
N SER A 150 10.72 13.06 -23.06
CA SER A 150 10.30 13.23 -24.47
C SER A 150 9.38 14.43 -24.73
N HIS A 151 9.04 15.22 -23.69
CA HIS A 151 8.07 16.32 -23.78
C HIS A 151 8.68 17.74 -23.73
N THR A 152 10.01 17.87 -23.85
CA THR A 152 10.72 19.17 -23.82
C THR A 152 11.62 19.37 -25.04
N ALA A 153 11.23 18.84 -26.21
CA ALA A 153 12.03 18.90 -27.45
C ALA A 153 11.18 19.00 -28.74
N LEU A 154 9.87 19.24 -28.64
CA LEU A 154 8.93 19.32 -29.78
C LEU A 154 7.92 20.47 -29.60
N GLN A 155 8.44 21.70 -29.44
CA GLN A 155 7.59 22.90 -29.44
C GLN A 155 8.28 24.16 -29.99
N GLU A 156 9.35 24.01 -30.77
CA GLU A 156 10.22 25.13 -31.17
C GLU A 156 10.72 25.03 -32.64
N LYS A 157 9.96 24.39 -33.54
CA LYS A 157 10.27 24.38 -34.98
C LYS A 157 9.07 24.28 -35.94
N GLU A 158 8.02 25.04 -35.69
CA GLU A 158 6.89 25.25 -36.64
C GLU A 158 6.62 26.74 -36.89
N GLN A 159 7.68 27.52 -37.19
CA GLN A 159 7.50 28.90 -37.64
C GLN A 159 8.69 29.45 -38.47
N LEU A 160 8.91 28.90 -39.67
CA LEU A 160 9.57 29.58 -40.81
C LEU A 160 9.48 28.72 -42.10
N THR A 161 9.77 29.34 -43.25
CA THR A 161 9.83 28.73 -44.60
C THR A 161 8.60 27.94 -45.05
N TRP A 162 7.54 28.66 -45.43
CA TRP A 162 6.73 28.28 -46.58
C TRP A 162 7.50 28.56 -47.89
N LEU A 163 7.05 27.94 -49.00
CA LEU A 163 7.43 28.14 -50.42
C LEU A 163 8.69 27.40 -50.95
N SER A 164 8.66 27.17 -52.27
CA SER A 164 9.71 26.66 -53.19
C SER A 164 9.91 25.13 -53.32
N ASP A 165 9.14 24.57 -54.26
CA ASP A 165 9.53 23.71 -55.39
C ASP A 165 10.41 22.44 -55.30
N ALA A 166 9.80 21.37 -55.81
CA ALA A 166 10.24 20.52 -56.93
C ALA A 166 11.62 19.79 -56.94
N SER A 167 11.48 18.45 -56.99
CA SER A 167 12.13 17.53 -57.95
C SER A 167 13.41 16.76 -57.56
N HIS A 168 13.47 15.54 -58.11
CA HIS A 168 14.60 14.61 -58.26
C HIS A 168 15.41 14.14 -57.02
N TYR A 169 16.23 13.09 -57.10
CA TYR A 169 16.09 11.70 -57.61
C TYR A 169 17.44 11.00 -57.38
N ASN A 170 17.44 9.82 -56.75
CA ASN A 170 18.52 8.80 -56.78
C ASN A 170 19.99 9.21 -56.45
N SER A 171 20.58 8.60 -55.42
CA SER A 171 21.76 7.72 -55.65
C SER A 171 22.12 6.83 -54.44
N GLN A 172 23.03 5.89 -54.68
CA GLN A 172 23.49 4.84 -53.77
C GLN A 172 24.77 5.23 -53.01
N LYS A 173 25.00 4.59 -51.84
CA LYS A 173 26.27 4.00 -51.33
C LYS A 173 26.00 3.44 -49.91
N THR A 174 26.03 2.14 -49.56
CA THR A 174 26.91 0.95 -49.78
C THR A 174 27.82 0.67 -48.59
N LEU A 175 27.85 -0.60 -48.15
CA LEU A 175 28.82 -1.24 -47.23
C LEU A 175 28.70 -0.80 -45.74
N SER A 176 28.92 -1.59 -44.67
CA SER A 176 29.11 -3.02 -44.31
C SER A 176 29.93 -3.00 -43.00
N THR A 177 30.00 -4.00 -42.11
CA THR A 177 29.38 -5.34 -41.92
C THR A 177 28.35 -5.29 -40.75
N SER A 178 27.91 -6.31 -39.99
CA SER A 178 28.13 -7.78 -39.82
C SER A 178 26.76 -8.44 -39.47
N SER A 179 26.51 -9.75 -39.28
CA SER A 179 27.19 -10.93 -38.70
C SER A 179 27.32 -10.88 -37.15
N ILE A 180 26.89 -11.87 -36.35
CA ILE A 180 26.62 -13.30 -36.61
C ILE A 180 25.24 -13.79 -36.06
N GLN A 181 24.76 -14.84 -36.73
CA GLN A 181 23.58 -15.72 -36.55
C GLN A 181 23.08 -16.04 -35.12
N ASN A 182 21.77 -16.32 -35.02
CA ASN A 182 21.33 -17.66 -34.60
C ASN A 182 19.92 -18.01 -35.16
N GLU A 183 19.66 -19.31 -35.35
CA GLU A 183 18.61 -19.86 -36.24
C GLU A 183 17.37 -20.46 -35.50
N ILE A 184 16.45 -21.04 -36.31
CA ILE A 184 15.39 -22.03 -36.00
C ILE A 184 13.91 -21.51 -36.08
N PRO A 185 12.98 -22.24 -36.74
CA PRO A 185 12.04 -21.59 -37.67
C PRO A 185 10.55 -21.72 -37.36
N LYS A 186 9.73 -20.94 -38.08
CA LYS A 186 8.26 -21.05 -38.12
C LYS A 186 7.81 -21.96 -39.28
N LYS A 187 7.00 -22.99 -39.01
CA LYS A 187 6.28 -23.75 -40.04
C LYS A 187 4.96 -23.08 -40.41
N LYS A 188 4.65 -23.07 -41.71
CA LYS A 188 3.29 -22.87 -42.26
C LYS A 188 2.64 -24.24 -42.52
N PRO A 189 1.31 -24.31 -42.63
CA PRO A 189 0.65 -25.14 -43.62
C PRO A 189 0.21 -24.29 -44.83
N LYS A 190 0.23 -24.89 -46.02
CA LYS A 190 -0.61 -24.51 -47.16
C LYS A 190 -1.78 -25.50 -47.24
N SER A 191 -2.86 -25.11 -47.90
CA SER A 191 -3.77 -26.04 -48.57
C SER A 191 -4.30 -25.35 -49.82
N ASP A 192 -4.12 -25.98 -50.97
CA ASP A 192 -4.44 -25.45 -52.29
C ASP A 192 -5.90 -25.76 -52.68
N VAL A 193 -6.43 -25.06 -53.69
CA VAL A 193 -7.05 -25.63 -54.92
C VAL A 193 -7.56 -24.48 -55.81
N ILE A 194 -7.61 -24.75 -57.12
CA ILE A 194 -7.85 -23.81 -58.23
C ILE A 194 -9.29 -24.00 -58.75
N ILE A 195 -9.93 -22.95 -59.31
CA ILE A 195 -10.72 -23.01 -60.56
C ILE A 195 -11.14 -21.60 -61.05
N ALA A 196 -11.08 -21.42 -62.38
CA ALA A 196 -11.68 -20.39 -63.24
C ALA A 196 -11.76 -18.90 -62.79
N ASN A 197 -11.00 -18.05 -63.50
CA ASN A 197 -11.43 -16.67 -63.76
C ASN A 197 -12.26 -16.63 -65.05
N GLY A 198 -13.43 -16.00 -65.01
CA GLY A 198 -14.17 -15.54 -66.19
C GLY A 198 -13.82 -14.09 -66.55
N ASP A 199 -14.08 -13.69 -67.79
CA ASP A 199 -13.65 -12.39 -68.35
C ASP A 199 -14.74 -11.30 -68.26
N SER A 200 -14.28 -10.04 -68.21
CA SER A 200 -14.92 -8.76 -68.56
C SER A 200 -16.38 -8.49 -68.14
N PHE A 201 -16.61 -7.35 -67.47
CA PHE A 201 -17.10 -6.10 -68.09
C PHE A 201 -17.33 -5.01 -67.01
N SER A 202 -17.51 -3.77 -67.43
CA SER A 202 -17.75 -2.57 -66.60
C SER A 202 -18.87 -1.73 -67.23
N PRO A 203 -19.36 -0.63 -66.63
CA PRO A 203 -19.44 -0.24 -65.21
C PRO A 203 -20.91 0.12 -64.80
N ASP A 204 -21.06 0.89 -63.72
CA ASP A 204 -22.10 1.92 -63.49
C ASP A 204 -23.33 1.60 -62.58
N LEU A 205 -23.86 2.67 -61.98
CA LEU A 205 -25.13 2.84 -61.25
C LEU A 205 -25.54 1.83 -60.16
N ALA A 206 -25.15 2.11 -58.91
CA ALA A 206 -26.02 1.98 -57.73
C ALA A 206 -25.49 2.80 -56.53
N LEU A 207 -25.87 4.08 -56.44
CA LEU A 207 -25.69 4.87 -55.21
C LEU A 207 -26.95 4.72 -54.34
N ASP A 208 -26.90 3.87 -53.32
CA ASP A 208 -27.98 3.78 -52.32
C ASP A 208 -27.45 3.66 -50.89
N SER A 209 -28.26 4.08 -49.90
CA SER A 209 -27.75 4.79 -48.73
C SER A 209 -27.73 4.02 -47.40
N PRO A 210 -26.55 3.88 -46.75
CA PRO A 210 -26.42 3.52 -45.33
C PRO A 210 -26.22 4.75 -44.41
N GLY A 211 -26.43 5.98 -44.91
CA GLY A 211 -26.09 7.21 -44.17
C GLY A 211 -26.91 7.44 -42.89
N THR A 212 -28.17 7.00 -42.90
CA THR A 212 -29.13 7.21 -41.79
C THR A 212 -28.74 6.42 -40.54
N ASP A 213 -28.44 5.12 -40.68
CA ASP A 213 -28.08 4.26 -39.55
C ASP A 213 -26.79 4.72 -38.87
N HIS A 214 -25.78 5.12 -39.66
CA HIS A 214 -24.54 5.64 -39.09
C HIS A 214 -24.79 6.96 -38.33
N PHE A 215 -25.73 7.80 -38.76
CA PHE A 215 -26.13 9.01 -38.03
C PHE A 215 -26.89 8.70 -36.73
N VAL A 216 -27.79 7.71 -36.75
CA VAL A 216 -28.50 7.23 -35.54
C VAL A 216 -27.52 6.66 -34.53
N ILE A 217 -26.62 5.75 -34.94
CA ILE A 217 -25.59 5.16 -34.07
C ILE A 217 -24.66 6.25 -33.49
N MET A 218 -24.20 7.20 -34.30
CA MET A 218 -23.41 8.34 -33.81
C MET A 218 -24.17 9.22 -32.80
N SER A 219 -25.49 9.34 -32.94
CA SER A 219 -26.33 10.13 -32.02
C SER A 219 -26.53 9.39 -30.70
N GLN A 220 -26.81 8.09 -30.75
CA GLN A 220 -26.96 7.25 -29.57
C GLN A 220 -25.64 7.14 -28.77
N LEU A 221 -24.49 7.00 -29.44
CA LEU A 221 -23.18 7.04 -28.80
C LEU A 221 -22.87 8.41 -28.15
N LYS A 222 -23.33 9.53 -28.73
CA LYS A 222 -23.21 10.85 -28.10
C LYS A 222 -24.06 10.96 -26.82
N GLU A 223 -25.26 10.38 -26.82
CA GLU A 223 -26.15 10.34 -25.66
C GLU A 223 -25.60 9.43 -24.54
N GLU A 224 -25.06 8.26 -24.88
CA GLU A 224 -24.32 7.42 -23.93
C GLU A 224 -23.13 8.17 -23.32
N VAL A 225 -22.31 8.83 -24.13
CA VAL A 225 -21.17 9.64 -23.66
C VAL A 225 -21.62 10.80 -22.77
N ALA A 226 -22.74 11.47 -23.09
CA ALA A 226 -23.32 12.51 -22.23
C ALA A 226 -23.80 11.94 -20.89
N THR A 227 -24.45 10.78 -20.90
CA THR A 227 -24.97 10.09 -19.72
C THR A 227 -23.83 9.58 -18.84
N LEU A 228 -22.78 9.00 -19.42
CA LEU A 228 -21.55 8.59 -18.74
C LEU A 228 -20.83 9.79 -18.10
N LYS A 229 -20.71 10.92 -18.80
CA LYS A 229 -20.15 12.18 -18.24
C LYS A 229 -20.99 12.70 -17.06
N LYS A 230 -22.31 12.67 -17.16
CA LYS A 230 -23.23 13.07 -16.08
C LYS A 230 -23.07 12.18 -14.84
N MET A 231 -23.00 10.85 -15.03
CA MET A 231 -22.75 9.92 -13.94
C MET A 231 -21.35 10.11 -13.32
N LEU A 232 -20.32 10.36 -14.13
CA LEU A 232 -18.95 10.63 -13.65
C LEU A 232 -18.94 11.88 -12.75
N HIS A 233 -19.52 12.99 -13.21
CA HIS A 233 -19.63 14.20 -12.38
C HIS A 233 -20.39 13.97 -11.07
N GLN A 234 -21.48 13.18 -11.09
CA GLN A 234 -22.18 12.79 -9.86
C GLN A 234 -21.33 11.93 -8.91
N LYS A 235 -20.43 11.09 -9.43
CA LYS A 235 -19.48 10.34 -8.60
C LYS A 235 -18.41 11.25 -8.00
N ASP A 236 -17.88 12.21 -8.75
CA ASP A 236 -16.88 13.15 -8.26
C ASP A 236 -17.44 14.05 -7.14
N GLN A 237 -18.66 14.58 -7.30
CA GLN A 237 -19.35 15.33 -6.24
C GLN A 237 -19.55 14.49 -4.97
N LEU A 238 -19.95 13.22 -5.12
CA LEU A 238 -20.09 12.29 -3.99
C LEU A 238 -18.74 11.96 -3.32
N ILE A 239 -17.65 11.87 -4.09
CA ILE A 239 -16.30 11.68 -3.55
C ILE A 239 -15.90 12.89 -2.72
N LEU A 240 -16.06 14.12 -3.24
CA LEU A 240 -15.76 15.36 -2.50
C LEU A 240 -16.56 15.47 -1.19
N GLU A 241 -17.84 15.07 -1.20
CA GLU A 241 -18.65 15.01 0.02
C GLU A 241 -18.08 14.01 1.05
N LYS A 242 -17.64 12.82 0.60
CA LYS A 242 -17.02 11.84 1.52
C LYS A 242 -15.64 12.32 2.00
N GLU A 243 -14.84 13.00 1.19
CA GLU A 243 -13.56 13.57 1.61
C GLU A 243 -13.74 14.70 2.63
N LYS A 244 -14.76 15.55 2.46
CA LYS A 244 -15.17 16.52 3.48
C LYS A 244 -15.55 15.82 4.79
N LYS A 245 -16.42 14.81 4.74
CA LYS A 245 -16.85 14.08 5.95
C LYS A 245 -15.71 13.32 6.64
N ILE A 246 -14.76 12.76 5.88
CA ILE A 246 -13.52 12.16 6.40
C ILE A 246 -12.67 13.22 7.11
N THR A 247 -12.64 14.45 6.62
CA THR A 247 -11.87 15.56 7.22
C THR A 247 -12.50 16.04 8.52
N GLU A 248 -13.83 16.22 8.54
CA GLU A 248 -14.59 16.51 9.77
C GLU A 248 -14.37 15.46 10.86
N LEU A 249 -14.51 14.17 10.51
CA LEU A 249 -14.33 13.06 11.46
C LEU A 249 -12.89 12.93 11.97
N LYS A 250 -11.87 13.31 11.17
CA LYS A 250 -10.47 13.38 11.64
C LYS A 250 -10.26 14.49 12.65
N ALA A 251 -10.85 15.67 12.42
CA ALA A 251 -10.74 16.80 13.34
C ALA A 251 -11.41 16.48 14.69
N GLU A 252 -12.62 15.91 14.65
CA GLU A 252 -13.35 15.48 15.85
C GLU A 252 -12.57 14.39 16.61
N PHE A 253 -12.06 13.36 15.92
CA PHE A 253 -11.24 12.32 16.56
C PHE A 253 -9.97 12.90 17.21
N GLN A 254 -9.28 13.83 16.55
CA GLN A 254 -8.09 14.49 17.10
C GLN A 254 -8.42 15.36 18.33
N TYR A 255 -9.58 16.03 18.32
CA TYR A 255 -10.06 16.79 19.47
C TYR A 255 -10.38 15.89 20.67
N GLN A 256 -11.05 14.75 20.43
CA GLN A 256 -11.35 13.75 21.46
C GLN A 256 -10.07 13.09 22.01
N GLU A 257 -9.10 12.76 21.15
CA GLU A 257 -7.81 12.22 21.59
C GLU A 257 -7.06 13.22 22.48
N ASN A 258 -7.00 14.49 22.07
CA ASN A 258 -6.37 15.57 22.86
C ASN A 258 -7.08 15.78 24.21
N GLN A 259 -8.41 15.76 24.26
CA GLN A 259 -9.16 15.81 25.52
C GLN A 259 -8.84 14.62 26.43
N MET A 260 -8.87 13.39 25.90
CA MET A 260 -8.59 12.18 26.67
C MET A 260 -7.15 12.18 27.20
N ARG A 261 -6.18 12.60 26.38
CA ARG A 261 -4.77 12.78 26.74
C ARG A 261 -4.59 13.82 27.85
N SER A 262 -5.29 14.96 27.77
CA SER A 262 -5.24 15.99 28.81
C SER A 262 -5.81 15.47 30.15
N LYS A 263 -6.97 14.80 30.12
CA LYS A 263 -7.60 14.19 31.30
C LYS A 263 -6.72 13.09 31.92
N MET A 264 -6.07 12.26 31.10
CA MET A 264 -5.11 11.24 31.56
C MET A 264 -3.92 11.88 32.29
N ASN A 265 -3.25 12.87 31.67
CA ASN A 265 -2.12 13.58 32.28
C ASN A 265 -2.52 14.29 33.59
N GLN A 266 -3.74 14.85 33.66
CA GLN A 266 -4.27 15.48 34.88
C GLN A 266 -4.51 14.46 35.99
N MET A 267 -5.09 13.29 35.65
CA MET A 267 -5.28 12.18 36.58
C MET A 267 -3.95 11.60 37.08
N GLU A 268 -2.96 11.44 36.22
CA GLU A 268 -1.60 11.01 36.59
C GLU A 268 -0.92 12.00 37.56
N LYS A 269 -1.04 13.31 37.29
CA LYS A 269 -0.51 14.36 38.18
C LYS A 269 -1.18 14.32 39.56
N MET A 270 -2.51 14.28 39.60
CA MET A 270 -3.28 14.20 40.84
C MET A 270 -2.98 12.91 41.63
N HIS A 271 -2.86 11.76 40.94
CA HIS A 271 -2.47 10.50 41.58
C HIS A 271 -1.05 10.57 42.16
N LYS A 272 -0.10 11.19 41.44
CA LYS A 272 1.26 11.42 41.96
C LYS A 272 1.24 12.30 43.22
N GLU A 273 0.50 13.40 43.22
CA GLU A 273 0.36 14.31 44.38
C GLU A 273 -0.24 13.59 45.60
N VAL A 274 -1.25 12.74 45.40
CA VAL A 274 -1.84 11.90 46.46
C VAL A 274 -0.83 10.88 47.00
N VAL A 275 -0.05 10.23 46.12
CA VAL A 275 1.01 9.30 46.52
C VAL A 275 2.11 10.00 47.31
N GLU A 276 2.56 11.18 46.88
CA GLU A 276 3.58 11.97 47.59
C GLU A 276 3.06 12.44 48.96
N GLN A 277 1.81 12.91 49.05
CA GLN A 277 1.17 13.26 50.32
C GLN A 277 1.07 12.04 51.26
N GLN A 278 0.68 10.87 50.76
CA GLN A 278 0.54 9.67 51.59
C GLN A 278 1.90 9.12 52.03
N GLN A 279 2.93 9.22 51.19
CA GLN A 279 4.32 8.91 51.59
C GLN A 279 4.82 9.89 52.66
N ALA A 280 4.52 11.18 52.56
CA ALA A 280 4.88 12.16 53.58
C ALA A 280 4.21 11.86 54.93
N ARG A 281 2.89 11.56 54.93
CA ARG A 281 2.17 11.12 56.13
C ARG A 281 2.77 9.84 56.74
N ASN A 282 3.08 8.83 55.93
CA ASN A 282 3.71 7.60 56.41
C ASN A 282 5.09 7.86 57.06
N ARG A 283 5.91 8.73 56.47
CA ARG A 283 7.20 9.13 57.07
C ARG A 283 7.00 9.84 58.42
N GLU A 284 5.98 10.70 58.54
CA GLU A 284 5.71 11.42 59.78
C GLU A 284 5.14 10.51 60.88
N LEU A 285 4.20 9.61 60.55
CA LEU A 285 3.70 8.58 61.47
C LEU A 285 4.84 7.68 61.96
N MET A 286 5.78 7.29 61.10
CA MET A 286 6.96 6.51 61.50
C MET A 286 7.87 7.29 62.47
N LYS A 287 8.03 8.62 62.33
CA LYS A 287 8.74 9.45 63.33
C LYS A 287 7.99 9.46 64.67
N GLN A 288 6.67 9.63 64.65
CA GLN A 288 5.85 9.68 65.86
C GLN A 288 5.90 8.35 66.63
N VAL A 289 5.80 7.22 65.93
CA VAL A 289 6.00 5.87 66.51
C VAL A 289 7.43 5.72 67.08
N ALA A 290 8.45 6.20 66.37
CA ALA A 290 9.84 6.17 66.85
C ALA A 290 10.08 7.09 68.07
N ALA A 291 9.34 8.19 68.22
CA ALA A 291 9.40 9.06 69.39
C ALA A 291 8.68 8.43 70.60
N LEU A 292 7.45 7.94 70.41
CA LEU A 292 6.65 7.31 71.47
C LEU A 292 7.30 6.03 72.01
N SER A 293 7.93 5.23 71.15
CA SER A 293 8.69 4.04 71.58
C SER A 293 9.94 4.39 72.41
N LYS A 294 10.61 5.51 72.13
CA LYS A 294 11.74 6.02 72.95
C LYS A 294 11.30 6.64 74.27
N GLY A 295 10.06 7.14 74.37
CA GLY A 295 9.51 7.71 75.59
C GLY A 295 9.27 6.69 76.71
N LYS A 296 9.05 5.41 76.38
CA LYS A 296 8.84 4.34 77.36
C LYS A 296 10.15 3.74 77.88
N LYS A 297 10.88 4.49 78.72
CA LYS A 297 11.76 3.87 79.73
C LYS A 297 10.88 3.35 80.88
N PRO A 298 11.07 2.12 81.37
CA PRO A 298 10.40 1.67 82.58
C PRO A 298 11.08 2.29 83.81
N GLU A 299 10.35 3.08 84.58
CA GLU A 299 10.67 3.20 86.00
C GLU A 299 10.38 1.87 86.68
N LYS A 300 11.38 1.34 87.41
CA LYS A 300 11.14 0.39 88.49
C LYS A 300 12.15 0.63 89.59
N ALA A 301 11.66 0.94 90.78
CA ALA A 301 12.46 1.37 91.92
C ALA A 301 12.97 0.20 92.77
N GLY A 302 13.89 0.50 93.69
CA GLY A 302 14.09 -0.25 94.92
C GLY A 302 14.98 -1.48 94.83
N ALA A 303 16.29 -1.29 94.93
CA ALA A 303 17.17 -2.26 95.58
C ALA A 303 17.39 -1.78 97.03
N MET A 304 16.86 -2.52 98.01
CA MET A 304 17.04 -2.21 99.44
C MET A 304 18.20 -3.03 100.02
N THR A 305 18.82 -2.51 101.07
CA THR A 305 20.07 -3.01 101.67
C THR A 305 19.84 -3.90 102.88
N SER A 306 20.51 -5.06 102.90
CA SER A 306 20.92 -5.81 104.11
C SER A 306 19.79 -6.35 105.03
N PRO A 307 20.08 -7.19 106.06
CA PRO A 307 21.39 -7.65 106.57
C PRO A 307 22.29 -8.33 105.53
#